data_AF-A0A2E4AGD7-F1
#
_entry.id   AF-A0A2E4AGD7-F1
#
_cell.length_a   1.000
_cell.length_b   1.000
_cell.length_c   1.000
_cell.angle_alpha   90.00
_cell.angle_beta   90.00
_cell.angle_gamma   90.00
#
_symmetry.space_group_name_H-M   'P 1'
#
loop_
_entity.id
_entity.type
_entity.pdbx_description
1 polymer ?
#
loop_
_entity_poly.entity_id
_entity_poly.type
_entity_poly.pdbx_seq_one_letter_code
_entity_poly.pdbx_strand_id
1 'polypeptide(L)' 'MGTVAITGSGSGIGAATRELLESQSTNVIGIDIRNAEILADLGTSEGRKEAIASTLDMA' A
#
# COMPACT_ATOMS: atom_id res chain seq x y z
N MET A 1 -2.50 -13.27 -11.85
CA MET A 1 -1.71 -12.08 -11.47
C MET A 1 -1.65 -12.05 -9.95
N GLY A 2 -0.48 -11.85 -9.33
CA GLY A 2 -0.40 -11.68 -7.88
C GLY A 2 -0.75 -10.25 -7.47
N THR A 3 -1.38 -10.07 -6.30
CA THR A 3 -1.59 -8.76 -5.67
C THR A 3 -0.73 -8.66 -4.41
N VAL A 4 -0.03 -7.55 -4.23
CA VAL A 4 0.83 -7.28 -3.06
C VAL A 4 0.43 -5.95 -2.44
N ALA A 5 0.16 -5.95 -1.13
CA ALA A 5 -0.01 -4.72 -0.37
C ALA A 5 1.33 -4.23 0.18
N ILE A 6 1.63 -2.93 0.07
CA ILE A 6 2.87 -2.33 0.58
C ILE A 6 2.53 -1.12 1.46
N THR A 7 2.89 -1.20 2.74
CA THR A 7 2.87 -0.04 3.64
C THR A 7 4.13 0.83 3.46
N GLY A 8 4.00 2.15 3.61
CA GLY A 8 5.11 3.07 3.36
C GLY A 8 5.45 3.21 1.87
N SER A 9 4.47 2.98 0.98
CA SER A 9 4.66 2.92 -0.47
C SER A 9 4.92 4.28 -1.12
N GLY A 10 4.70 5.38 -0.41
CA GLY A 10 4.72 6.73 -0.98
C GLY A 10 6.12 7.35 -1.11
N SER A 11 7.16 6.70 -0.57
CA SER A 11 8.55 7.18 -0.68
C SER A 11 9.60 6.11 -0.36
N GLY A 12 10.88 6.42 -0.62
CA GLY A 12 12.03 5.63 -0.17
C GLY A 12 11.99 4.18 -0.65
N ILE A 13 12.27 3.25 0.27
CA ILE A 13 12.33 1.80 -0.04
C ILE A 13 10.97 1.27 -0.48
N GLY A 14 9.86 1.72 0.12
CA GLY A 14 8.52 1.25 -0.24
C GLY A 14 8.15 1.64 -1.68
N ALA A 15 8.44 2.87 -2.09
CA ALA A 15 8.23 3.32 -3.48
C ALA A 15 9.10 2.52 -4.47
N ALA A 16 10.39 2.33 -4.18
CA ALA A 16 11.28 1.55 -5.04
C ALA A 16 10.84 0.07 -5.14
N THR A 17 10.31 -0.50 -4.06
CA THR A 17 9.78 -1.87 -4.03
C THR A 17 8.50 -1.98 -4.86
N ARG A 18 7.62 -0.98 -4.78
CA ARG A 18 6.42 -0.87 -5.62
C ARG A 18 6.79 -0.86 -7.09
N GLU A 19 7.68 0.03 -7.51
CA GLU A 19 8.14 0.15 -8.91
C GLU A 19 8.71 -1.19 -9.43
N LEU A 20 9.52 -1.87 -8.60
CA LEU A 20 10.06 -3.18 -8.95
C LEU A 20 8.97 -4.23 -9.18
N LEU A 21 7.98 -4.32 -8.28
CA LEU A 21 6.91 -5.31 -8.38
C LEU A 21 5.97 -5.01 -9.57
N GLU A 22 5.63 -3.74 -9.79
CA GLU A 22 4.82 -3.31 -10.93
C GLU A 22 5.54 -3.61 -12.26
N SER A 23 6.88 -3.46 -12.33
CA SER A 23 7.67 -3.85 -13.51
C SER A 23 7.59 -5.35 -13.83
N GLN A 24 7.24 -6.17 -12.84
CA GLN A 24 7.02 -7.62 -12.97
C GLN A 24 5.54 -7.96 -13.21
N SER A 25 4.71 -6.97 -13.59
CA SER A 25 3.25 -7.12 -13.78
C SER A 25 2.50 -7.58 -12.51
N THR A 26 3.05 -7.32 -11.33
CA THR A 26 2.34 -7.52 -10.05
C THR A 26 1.45 -6.33 -9.78
N ASN A 27 0.21 -6.57 -9.35
CA ASN A 27 -0.67 -5.51 -8.88
C ASN A 27 -0.24 -5.07 -7.48
N VAL A 28 0.05 -3.79 -7.28
CA VAL A 28 0.45 -3.24 -5.98
C VAL A 28 -0.66 -2.37 -5.41
N ILE A 29 -1.05 -2.65 -4.16
CA ILE A 29 -1.93 -1.79 -3.36
C ILE A 29 -1.05 -1.04 -2.37
N GLY A 30 -0.84 0.25 -2.59
CA GLY A 30 -0.04 1.10 -1.72
C GLY A 30 -0.84 1.61 -0.51
N ILE A 31 -0.19 1.65 0.65
CA ILE A 31 -0.72 2.22 1.89
C ILE A 31 0.32 3.21 2.44
N ASP A 32 -0.04 4.47 2.59
CA ASP A 32 0.85 5.51 3.13
C ASP A 32 0.03 6.71 3.62
N ILE A 33 0.64 7.66 4.30
CA ILE A 33 -0.01 8.94 4.63
C ILE A 33 -0.09 9.88 3.40
N ARG A 34 0.63 9.57 2.33
CA ARG A 34 0.62 10.31 1.05
C ARG A 34 1.10 9.43 -0.12
N ASN A 35 0.71 9.77 -1.36
CA ASN A 35 1.17 9.09 -2.58
C ASN A 35 0.89 7.56 -2.60
N ALA A 36 -0.32 7.16 -2.20
CA ALA A 36 -0.75 5.78 -2.15
C ALA A 36 -2.24 5.66 -2.48
N GLU A 37 -2.69 4.48 -2.91
CA GLU A 37 -4.11 4.18 -3.14
C GLU A 37 -4.92 4.29 -1.84
N ILE A 38 -4.36 3.78 -0.74
CA ILE A 38 -4.94 3.85 0.59
C ILE A 38 -4.17 4.90 1.39
N LEU A 39 -4.83 6.02 1.65
CA LEU A 39 -4.29 7.08 2.52
C LEU A 39 -4.67 6.79 3.97
N ALA A 40 -3.72 6.33 4.78
CA ALA A 40 -3.99 5.96 6.17
C ALA A 40 -2.81 6.26 7.11
N ASP A 41 -3.12 6.75 8.31
CA ASP A 41 -2.14 6.91 9.40
C ASP A 41 -2.08 5.65 10.27
N LEU A 42 -1.04 4.84 10.06
CA LEU A 42 -0.81 3.60 10.80
C LEU A 42 -0.35 3.81 12.26
N GLY A 43 -0.06 5.06 12.66
CA GLY A 43 0.24 5.43 14.04
C GLY A 43 -0.96 5.29 14.98
N THR A 44 -2.19 5.30 14.45
CA THR A 44 -3.43 5.19 15.22
C THR A 44 -4.07 3.80 15.10
N SER A 45 -4.91 3.41 16.07
CA SER A 45 -5.65 2.14 16.01
C SER A 45 -6.69 2.16 14.88
N GLU A 46 -7.35 3.31 14.73
CA GLU A 46 -8.39 3.59 13.75
C GLU A 46 -7.81 3.54 12.33
N GLY A 47 -6.69 4.24 12.09
CA GLY A 47 -6.05 4.23 10.77
C GLY A 47 -5.52 2.85 10.36
N ARG A 48 -5.08 2.01 11.31
CA ARG A 48 -4.76 0.60 11.01
C ARG A 48 -5.98 -0.22 10.63
N LYS A 49 -7.12 -0.03 11.30
CA LYS A 49 -8.38 -0.73 10.95
C LYS A 49 -8.86 -0.33 9.55
N GLU A 50 -8.81 0.96 9.24
CA GLU A 50 -9.17 1.48 7.93
C GLU A 50 -8.24 0.93 6.83
N ALA A 51 -6.92 0.95 7.05
CA ALA A 51 -5.96 0.38 6.11
C ALA A 51 -6.23 -1.10 5.82
N ILE A 52 -6.54 -1.91 6.85
CA ILE A 52 -6.89 -3.32 6.69
C ILE A 52 -8.17 -3.49 5.87
N ALA A 53 -9.25 -2.77 6.23
CA ALA A 53 -10.53 -2.86 5.54
C ALA A 53 -10.38 -2.49 4.06
N SER A 54 -9.79 -1.33 3.76
CA SER A 54 -9.57 -0.87 2.39
C SER A 54 -8.68 -1.80 1.58
N THR A 55 -7.67 -2.42 2.19
CA THR A 55 -6.81 -3.39 1.50
C THR A 55 -7.60 -4.64 1.09
N LEU A 56 -8.48 -5.13 1.97
CA LEU A 56 -9.31 -6.30 1.68
C LEU A 56 -10.37 -6.00 0.61
N ASP A 57 -10.90 -4.77 0.56
CA ASP A 57 -11.87 -4.36 -0.47
C ASP A 57 -11.24 -4.24 -1.87
N MET A 58 -9.92 -4.01 -1.94
CA MET A 58 -9.16 -3.84 -3.19
C MET A 58 -8.47 -5.12 -3.70
N ALA A 59 -8.41 -6.17 -2.88
CA ALA A 59 -7.68 -7.41 -3.16
C ALA A 59 -8.47 -8.37 -4.06
#